data_AF-A0A1I8IFQ2-F1
#
_entry.id   AF-A0A1I8IFQ2-F1
#
_cell.length_a   1.000
_cell.length_b   1.000
_cell.length_c   1.000
_cell.angle_alpha   90.00
_cell.angle_beta   90.00
_cell.angle_gamma   90.00
#
_symmetry.space_group_name_H-M   'P 1'
#
loop_
_entity.id
_entity.type
_entity.pdbx_description
1 polymer ?
#
loop_
_entity_poly.entity_id
_entity_poly.type
_entity_poly.pdbx_seq_one_letter_code
_entity_poly.pdbx_strand_id
1 'polypeptide(L)'
;LGEDDLETYVAEEDEADEEIDDEEDAEEEEELMNGGGLGLHYPTLSEPCSVRHPTEQNPAAELCSWVLRYAGLSLLCLPLLALACMACLPLACLRLAAGAFGKTPLSHRELAWFRRDARAVVARLDVRNNGGSTGGGLTLARLRQLVGQRVIGAEDKSGERRYPRFSQRVEDTCAGPVWATDTTFSLDDHVREIQPRLRGPADLSAFLASATARPFARDRPLWELQFQAAYGSAGDALLVYRQHPSFADGLSMTRL
;
A
#
# COMPACT_ATOMS: atom_id res chain seq x y z
N LEU A 1 -18.21 12.82 -48.85
CA LEU A 1 -18.65 14.19 -49.18
C LEU A 1 -18.97 14.87 -47.86
N GLY A 2 -18.06 15.75 -47.40
CA GLY A 2 -18.12 16.65 -46.23
C GLY A 2 -18.14 15.92 -44.89
N GLU A 3 -17.11 15.88 -44.03
CA GLU A 3 -16.25 16.94 -43.46
C GLU A 3 -17.04 18.06 -42.76
N ASP A 4 -16.52 18.46 -41.59
CA ASP A 4 -16.98 19.46 -40.59
C ASP A 4 -17.82 18.84 -39.43
N ASP A 5 -17.51 18.97 -38.13
CA ASP A 5 -16.47 19.72 -37.41
C ASP A 5 -16.18 19.08 -36.04
N LEU A 6 -14.92 19.18 -35.63
CA LEU A 6 -14.40 18.95 -34.27
C LEU A 6 -14.67 20.20 -33.42
N GLU A 7 -15.21 20.04 -32.21
CA GLU A 7 -14.94 20.99 -31.11
C GLU A 7 -14.59 20.23 -29.83
N THR A 8 -13.30 20.31 -29.52
CA THR A 8 -12.64 19.87 -28.29
C THR A 8 -12.58 21.08 -27.36
N TYR A 9 -13.20 20.98 -26.19
CA TYR A 9 -12.99 21.93 -25.08
C TYR A 9 -11.74 21.48 -24.30
N VAL A 10 -10.66 22.25 -24.39
CA VAL A 10 -9.51 22.22 -23.47
C VAL A 10 -9.59 23.49 -22.63
N ALA A 11 -9.60 23.32 -21.31
CA ALA A 11 -9.38 24.41 -20.36
C ALA A 11 -7.88 24.45 -20.07
N GLU A 12 -7.25 25.58 -20.40
CA GLU A 12 -5.88 25.94 -20.04
C GLU A 12 -5.90 26.51 -18.61
N GLU A 13 -5.11 25.92 -17.71
CA GLU A 13 -4.72 26.51 -16.43
C GLU A 13 -3.27 26.98 -16.59
N ASP A 14 -3.09 28.31 -16.53
CA ASP A 14 -1.80 28.99 -16.47
C ASP A 14 -1.25 28.91 -15.03
N GLU A 15 -0.15 28.17 -14.82
CA GLU A 15 0.74 28.37 -13.68
C GLU A 15 2.14 28.69 -14.21
N ALA A 16 2.60 29.90 -13.90
CA ALA A 16 3.92 30.40 -14.23
C ALA A 16 4.90 30.06 -13.10
N ASP A 17 5.91 29.25 -13.42
CA ASP A 17 7.06 28.98 -12.56
C ASP A 17 8.20 29.96 -12.92
N GLU A 18 8.50 30.88 -12.00
CA GLU A 18 9.72 31.69 -12.01
C GLU A 18 10.84 30.92 -11.30
N GLU A 19 11.78 30.40 -12.07
CA GLU A 19 13.06 29.85 -11.64
C GLU A 19 14.10 30.98 -11.71
N ILE A 20 14.64 31.40 -10.56
CA ILE A 20 15.74 32.37 -10.46
C ILE A 20 16.96 31.65 -9.89
N ASP A 21 17.90 31.37 -10.79
CA ASP A 21 19.31 31.12 -10.52
C ASP A 21 19.99 32.47 -10.24
N ASP A 22 20.76 32.58 -9.16
CA ASP A 22 21.77 33.65 -9.00
C ASP A 22 22.89 33.13 -8.06
N GLU A 23 23.90 32.53 -8.67
CA GLU A 23 25.23 32.33 -8.09
C GLU A 23 26.22 33.18 -8.91
N GLU A 24 27.17 33.81 -8.21
CA GLU A 24 28.37 34.54 -8.68
C GLU A 24 28.31 36.07 -8.93
N ASP A 25 29.35 36.72 -8.39
CA ASP A 25 29.95 38.02 -8.75
C ASP A 25 29.70 39.22 -7.81
N ALA A 26 30.58 39.35 -6.81
CA ALA A 26 30.90 40.62 -6.15
C ALA A 26 32.35 40.60 -5.61
N GLU A 27 33.31 40.42 -6.51
CA GLU A 27 34.65 40.99 -6.34
C GLU A 27 34.76 42.18 -7.31
N GLU A 28 35.54 43.21 -6.95
CA GLU A 28 35.80 44.45 -7.71
C GLU A 28 34.89 45.66 -7.41
N GLU A 29 35.12 46.32 -6.27
CA GLU A 29 34.96 47.79 -6.19
C GLU A 29 35.85 48.38 -5.08
N GLU A 30 37.18 48.34 -5.25
CA GLU A 30 38.10 49.13 -4.41
C GLU A 30 39.34 49.62 -5.19
N GLU A 31 39.14 50.14 -6.40
CA GLU A 31 40.19 50.82 -7.18
C GLU A 31 39.77 52.22 -7.68
N LEU A 32 39.26 53.07 -6.80
CA LEU A 32 39.23 54.51 -7.05
C LEU A 32 39.49 55.24 -5.74
N MET A 33 40.76 55.60 -5.51
CA MET A 33 41.25 56.75 -4.72
C MET A 33 42.71 56.60 -4.24
N ASN A 34 43.54 55.75 -4.87
CA ASN A 34 44.99 55.79 -4.65
C ASN A 34 45.66 56.77 -5.64
N GLY A 35 45.47 58.06 -5.37
CA GLY A 35 45.98 59.15 -6.20
C GLY A 35 46.26 60.40 -5.37
N GLY A 36 47.10 60.27 -4.34
CA GLY A 36 47.48 61.38 -3.47
C GLY A 36 48.98 61.41 -3.18
N GLY A 37 49.79 61.75 -4.18
CA GLY A 37 51.19 62.09 -3.96
C GLY A 37 51.36 63.59 -3.74
N LEU A 38 51.42 64.04 -2.48
CA LEU A 38 52.39 65.02 -1.93
C LEU A 38 51.87 65.67 -0.62
N GLY A 39 52.48 65.24 0.50
CA GLY A 39 52.99 66.11 1.57
C GLY A 39 52.02 66.92 2.42
N LEU A 40 51.89 66.56 3.71
CA LEU A 40 52.41 67.34 4.86
C LEU A 40 51.84 66.82 6.19
N HIS A 41 52.69 66.89 7.21
CA HIS A 41 52.51 66.43 8.59
C HIS A 41 51.29 67.03 9.33
N TYR A 42 50.60 66.18 10.10
CA TYR A 42 49.89 66.56 11.33
C TYR A 42 50.13 65.48 12.40
N PRO A 43 50.41 65.82 13.67
CA PRO A 43 50.38 64.83 14.74
C PRO A 43 48.90 64.55 15.08
N THR A 44 48.41 63.36 14.73
CA THR A 44 47.05 62.92 15.05
C THR A 44 46.99 62.28 16.44
N LEU A 45 45.88 62.56 17.11
CA LEU A 45 45.53 62.23 18.49
C LEU A 45 45.74 60.76 18.87
N SER A 46 46.05 60.54 20.15
CA SER A 46 46.03 59.24 20.84
C SER A 46 44.81 58.39 20.45
N GLU A 47 45.05 57.10 20.24
CA GLU A 47 44.07 56.09 19.81
C GLU A 47 42.71 56.21 20.52
N PRO A 48 41.58 56.00 19.81
CA PRO A 48 40.28 55.92 20.45
C PRO A 48 40.24 54.71 21.38
N CYS A 49 39.91 54.94 22.66
CA CYS A 49 39.64 53.89 23.62
C CYS A 49 38.48 53.01 23.11
N SER A 50 38.80 51.82 22.59
CA SER A 50 37.84 50.79 22.24
C SER A 50 37.27 50.21 23.54
N VAL A 51 36.14 50.74 24.00
CA VAL A 51 35.35 50.11 25.06
C VAL A 51 34.66 48.89 24.46
N ARG A 52 35.30 47.73 24.53
CA ARG A 52 34.68 46.45 24.18
C ARG A 52 33.60 46.08 25.21
N HIS A 53 32.45 45.63 24.73
CA HIS A 53 31.35 45.17 25.58
C HIS A 53 31.82 43.96 26.43
N PRO A 54 31.46 43.84 27.72
CA PRO A 54 31.99 42.80 28.61
C PRO A 54 31.70 41.35 28.18
N THR A 55 30.81 41.15 27.21
CA THR A 55 30.52 39.84 26.58
C THR A 55 31.57 39.41 25.54
N GLU A 56 32.34 40.34 24.96
CA GLU A 56 33.35 40.02 23.93
C GLU A 56 34.74 39.63 24.49
N GLN A 57 34.96 39.79 25.80
CA GLN A 57 36.29 39.56 26.40
C GLN A 57 36.48 38.17 27.01
N ASN A 58 35.46 37.31 27.01
CA ASN A 58 35.57 36.01 27.68
C ASN A 58 35.02 34.84 26.85
N PRO A 59 35.86 34.15 26.06
CA PRO A 59 35.45 32.96 25.29
C PRO A 59 34.92 31.83 26.19
N ALA A 60 35.23 31.84 27.49
CA ALA A 60 34.68 30.89 28.45
C ALA A 60 33.20 31.12 28.75
N ALA A 61 32.67 32.35 28.60
CA ALA A 61 31.26 32.65 28.85
C ALA A 61 30.34 32.12 27.74
N GLU A 62 30.78 32.21 26.48
CA GLU A 62 30.11 31.59 25.33
C GLU A 62 30.08 30.06 25.47
N LEU A 63 31.22 29.44 25.79
CA LEU A 63 31.29 27.99 26.04
C LEU A 63 30.35 27.56 27.17
N CYS A 64 30.25 28.34 28.25
CA CYS A 64 29.37 28.03 29.37
C CYS A 64 27.87 28.12 28.99
N SER A 65 27.50 29.13 28.19
CA SER A 65 26.14 29.27 27.64
C SER A 65 25.76 28.09 26.74
N TRP A 66 26.68 27.67 25.87
CA TRP A 66 26.48 26.50 25.01
C TRP A 66 26.32 25.22 25.83
N VAL A 67 27.22 24.96 26.78
CA VAL A 67 27.15 23.78 27.65
C VAL A 67 25.84 23.73 28.44
N LEU A 68 25.38 24.85 28.99
CA LEU A 68 24.11 24.92 29.72
C LEU A 68 22.89 24.66 28.80
N ARG A 69 22.88 25.22 27.58
CA ARG A 69 21.82 24.99 26.60
C ARG A 69 21.76 23.54 26.15
N TYR A 70 22.90 22.95 25.78
CA TYR A 70 22.96 21.54 25.36
C TYR A 70 22.69 20.56 26.51
N ALA A 71 23.15 20.87 27.73
CA ALA A 71 22.82 20.09 28.92
C ALA A 71 21.33 20.13 29.21
N GLY A 72 20.70 21.31 29.16
CA GLY A 72 19.25 21.46 29.33
C GLY A 72 18.44 20.75 28.25
N LEU A 73 18.85 20.87 26.99
CA LEU A 73 18.23 20.16 25.86
C LEU A 73 18.35 18.64 26.03
N SER A 74 19.51 18.16 26.47
CA SER A 74 19.76 16.73 26.74
C SER A 74 18.90 16.22 27.90
N LEU A 75 18.80 16.98 29.00
CA LEU A 75 17.97 16.67 30.16
C LEU A 75 16.47 16.62 29.85
N LEU A 76 16.00 17.36 28.83
CA LEU A 76 14.61 17.32 28.38
C LEU A 76 14.35 16.24 27.32
N CYS A 77 15.24 16.11 26.34
CA CYS A 77 15.08 15.16 25.23
C CYS A 77 15.24 13.70 25.66
N LEU A 78 16.17 13.40 26.57
CA LEU A 78 16.40 12.03 27.03
C LEU A 78 15.18 11.38 27.72
N PRO A 79 14.50 12.03 28.67
CA PRO A 79 13.31 11.44 29.29
C PRO A 79 12.12 11.39 28.32
N LEU A 80 11.96 12.37 27.43
CA LEU A 80 10.91 12.34 26.39
C LEU A 80 11.13 11.19 25.40
N LEU A 81 12.37 10.97 24.96
CA LEU A 81 12.75 9.84 24.13
C LEU A 81 12.52 8.51 24.87
N ALA A 82 12.89 8.43 26.15
CA ALA A 82 12.66 7.24 26.98
C ALA A 82 11.16 6.93 27.14
N LEU A 83 10.32 7.95 27.37
CA LEU A 83 8.87 7.81 27.41
C LEU A 83 8.28 7.35 26.07
N ALA A 84 8.74 7.95 24.96
CA ALA A 84 8.35 7.53 23.62
C ALA A 84 8.77 6.08 23.34
N CYS A 85 9.99 5.68 23.70
CA CYS A 85 10.45 4.30 23.59
C CYS A 85 9.62 3.36 24.47
N MET A 86 9.35 3.70 25.73
CA MET A 86 8.54 2.89 26.64
C MET A 86 7.10 2.72 26.15
N ALA A 87 6.54 3.69 25.42
CA ALA A 87 5.22 3.57 24.79
C ALA A 87 5.26 2.80 23.45
N CYS A 88 6.29 3.03 22.63
CA CYS A 88 6.39 2.47 21.27
C CYS A 88 6.98 1.06 21.22
N LEU A 89 7.95 0.72 22.06
CA LEU A 89 8.57 -0.61 22.14
C LEU A 89 7.56 -1.71 22.42
N PRO A 90 6.65 -1.63 23.43
CA PRO A 90 5.68 -2.69 23.65
C PRO A 90 4.70 -2.84 22.47
N LEU A 91 4.33 -1.75 21.80
CA LEU A 91 3.49 -1.80 20.60
C LEU A 91 4.23 -2.43 19.40
N ALA A 92 5.52 -2.10 19.23
CA ALA A 92 6.38 -2.69 18.21
C ALA A 92 6.63 -4.18 18.49
N CYS A 93 6.94 -4.55 19.73
CA CYS A 93 7.10 -5.93 20.17
C CYS A 93 5.79 -6.72 20.02
N LEU A 94 4.63 -6.14 20.34
CA LEU A 94 3.33 -6.78 20.13
C LEU A 94 3.05 -7.01 18.65
N ARG A 95 3.42 -6.06 17.78
CA ARG A 95 3.31 -6.21 16.31
C ARG A 95 4.27 -7.26 15.75
N LEU A 96 5.52 -7.29 16.21
CA LEU A 96 6.51 -8.29 15.82
C LEU A 96 6.11 -9.70 16.30
N ALA A 97 5.65 -9.82 17.55
CA ALA A 97 5.13 -11.06 18.09
C ALA A 97 3.85 -11.53 17.36
N ALA A 98 2.96 -10.61 16.97
CA ALA A 98 1.81 -10.95 16.13
C ALA A 98 2.22 -11.45 14.74
N GLY A 99 3.27 -10.88 14.15
CA GLY A 99 3.87 -11.35 12.90
C GLY A 99 4.42 -12.78 13.00
N ALA A 100 4.98 -13.16 14.17
CA ALA A 100 5.50 -14.50 14.42
C ALA A 100 4.41 -15.60 14.42
N PHE A 101 3.13 -15.24 14.59
CA PHE A 101 2.01 -16.19 14.56
C PHE A 101 1.35 -16.32 13.18
N GLY A 102 1.98 -15.82 12.11
CA GLY A 102 1.40 -15.87 10.76
C GLY A 102 0.13 -15.02 10.63
N LYS A 103 -0.01 -14.01 11.51
CA LYS A 103 -1.07 -13.00 11.43
C LYS A 103 -0.50 -11.73 10.82
N THR A 104 -1.08 -11.28 9.73
CA THR A 104 -0.67 -10.03 9.07
C THR A 104 -1.83 -9.05 9.09
N PRO A 105 -1.66 -7.80 9.56
CA PRO A 105 -2.72 -6.80 9.47
C PRO A 105 -3.15 -6.62 8.01
N LEU A 106 -4.42 -6.28 7.80
CA LEU A 106 -4.89 -5.91 6.46
C LEU A 106 -4.12 -4.66 6.00
N SER A 107 -3.70 -4.66 4.74
CA SER A 107 -3.05 -3.49 4.15
C SER A 107 -4.04 -2.32 4.07
N HIS A 108 -3.54 -1.09 3.92
CA HIS A 108 -4.40 0.09 3.79
C HIS A 108 -5.42 -0.04 2.63
N ARG A 109 -5.00 -0.63 1.51
CA ARG A 109 -5.88 -0.91 0.36
C ARG A 109 -6.94 -1.96 0.69
N GLU A 110 -6.54 -3.06 1.35
CA GLU A 110 -7.47 -4.11 1.75
C GLU A 110 -8.51 -3.57 2.75
N LEU A 111 -8.09 -2.72 3.70
CA LEU A 111 -8.94 -2.05 4.67
C LEU A 111 -9.95 -1.10 4.02
N ALA A 112 -9.55 -0.34 3.00
CA ALA A 112 -10.45 0.59 2.30
C ALA A 112 -11.69 -0.10 1.70
N TRP A 113 -11.54 -1.36 1.31
CA TRP A 113 -12.62 -2.18 0.74
C TRP A 113 -13.18 -3.22 1.72
N PHE A 114 -12.67 -3.27 2.96
CA PHE A 114 -13.11 -4.24 3.94
C PHE A 114 -14.37 -3.76 4.66
N ARG A 115 -15.52 -4.31 4.28
CA ARG A 115 -16.76 -4.23 5.06
C ARG A 115 -17.32 -5.63 5.27
N ARG A 116 -17.81 -5.91 6.48
CA ARG A 116 -18.34 -7.25 6.82
C ARG A 116 -19.55 -7.67 6.00
N ASP A 117 -20.29 -6.68 5.50
CA ASP A 117 -21.47 -6.80 4.65
C ASP A 117 -21.19 -6.44 3.19
N ALA A 118 -19.91 -6.34 2.80
CA ALA A 118 -19.56 -6.06 1.42
C ALA A 118 -20.14 -7.14 0.49
N ARG A 119 -20.71 -6.68 -0.61
CA ARG A 119 -21.17 -7.56 -1.69
C ARG A 119 -19.96 -8.23 -2.33
N ALA A 120 -20.13 -9.49 -2.69
CA ALA A 120 -19.07 -10.24 -3.38
C ALA A 120 -18.82 -9.66 -4.77
N VAL A 121 -17.57 -9.61 -5.19
CA VAL A 121 -17.21 -9.48 -6.60
C VAL A 121 -17.39 -10.84 -7.24
N VAL A 122 -18.21 -10.92 -8.29
CA VAL A 122 -18.56 -12.18 -8.95
C VAL A 122 -18.04 -12.16 -10.39
N ALA A 123 -17.29 -13.19 -10.76
CA ALA A 123 -16.82 -13.43 -12.11
C ALA A 123 -17.44 -14.72 -12.68
N ARG A 124 -17.93 -14.65 -13.91
CA ARG A 124 -18.40 -15.81 -14.67
C ARG A 124 -17.34 -16.21 -15.68
N LEU A 125 -17.01 -17.49 -15.73
CA LEU A 125 -16.13 -18.07 -16.73
C LEU A 125 -16.84 -19.26 -17.39
N ASP A 126 -17.01 -19.18 -18.71
CA ASP A 126 -17.49 -20.30 -19.52
C ASP A 126 -16.25 -21.01 -20.10
N VAL A 127 -16.02 -22.24 -19.66
CA VAL A 127 -14.89 -23.06 -20.10
C VAL A 127 -15.37 -24.02 -21.16
N ARG A 128 -14.86 -23.84 -22.38
CA ARG A 128 -15.19 -24.72 -23.49
C ARG A 128 -14.82 -26.15 -23.16
N ASN A 129 -15.81 -27.03 -23.17
CA ASN A 129 -15.58 -28.43 -22.87
C ASN A 129 -15.37 -29.17 -24.19
N ASN A 130 -14.11 -29.36 -24.62
CA ASN A 130 -13.76 -30.10 -25.85
C ASN A 130 -13.96 -31.62 -25.69
N GLY A 131 -15.06 -32.04 -25.05
CA GLY A 131 -15.44 -33.42 -24.88
C GLY A 131 -15.97 -34.01 -26.19
N GLY A 132 -15.06 -34.33 -27.11
CA GLY A 132 -15.30 -35.46 -28.01
C GLY A 132 -15.50 -36.75 -27.19
N SER A 133 -16.09 -37.78 -27.81
CA SER A 133 -16.46 -39.11 -27.27
C SER A 133 -15.55 -39.72 -26.17
N THR A 134 -14.27 -39.35 -26.10
CA THR A 134 -13.31 -39.73 -25.04
C THR A 134 -13.27 -38.74 -23.87
N GLY A 135 -14.26 -38.77 -22.98
CA GLY A 135 -14.17 -38.57 -21.52
C GLY A 135 -13.35 -37.41 -20.88
N GLY A 136 -12.81 -36.46 -21.62
CA GLY A 136 -11.78 -35.52 -21.17
C GLY A 136 -12.28 -34.17 -20.67
N GLY A 137 -13.54 -34.07 -20.24
CA GLY A 137 -14.11 -32.79 -19.83
C GLY A 137 -13.63 -32.29 -18.48
N LEU A 138 -13.75 -30.99 -18.23
CA LEU A 138 -13.48 -30.42 -16.90
C LEU A 138 -14.50 -31.01 -15.91
N THR A 139 -14.00 -31.65 -14.84
CA THR A 139 -14.81 -32.18 -13.74
C THR A 139 -14.54 -31.38 -12.47
N LEU A 140 -15.45 -31.45 -11.49
CA LEU A 140 -15.26 -30.80 -10.19
C LEU A 140 -13.98 -31.30 -9.49
N ALA A 141 -13.73 -32.61 -9.54
CA ALA A 141 -12.52 -33.22 -8.99
C ALA A 141 -11.26 -32.68 -9.68
N ARG A 142 -11.28 -32.58 -11.02
CA ARG A 142 -10.15 -32.01 -11.77
C ARG A 142 -9.96 -30.53 -11.45
N LEU A 143 -11.03 -29.75 -11.34
CA LEU A 143 -10.98 -28.35 -10.95
C LEU A 143 -10.34 -28.16 -9.57
N ARG A 144 -10.78 -28.95 -8.58
CA ARG A 144 -10.17 -28.97 -7.23
C ARG A 144 -8.69 -29.29 -7.28
N GLN A 145 -8.30 -30.33 -8.02
CA GLN A 145 -6.89 -30.67 -8.20
C GLN A 145 -6.09 -29.50 -8.78
N LEU A 146 -6.62 -28.84 -9.83
CA LEU A 146 -5.93 -27.73 -10.48
C LEU A 146 -5.80 -26.51 -9.56
N VAL A 147 -6.85 -26.13 -8.84
CA VAL A 147 -6.81 -25.00 -7.88
C VAL A 147 -5.86 -25.33 -6.72
N GLY A 148 -5.92 -26.56 -6.19
CA GLY A 148 -5.01 -27.02 -5.15
C GLY A 148 -3.55 -26.94 -5.58
N GLN A 149 -3.23 -27.37 -6.80
CA GLN A 149 -1.86 -27.36 -7.31
C GLN A 149 -1.36 -25.96 -7.71
N ARG A 150 -2.21 -25.14 -8.36
CA ARG A 150 -1.78 -23.86 -8.99
C ARG A 150 -2.01 -22.62 -8.16
N VAL A 151 -2.92 -22.68 -7.19
CA VAL A 151 -3.25 -21.52 -6.34
C VAL A 151 -2.78 -21.79 -4.92
N ILE A 152 -3.24 -22.89 -4.31
CA ILE A 152 -2.97 -23.17 -2.90
C ILE A 152 -1.54 -23.65 -2.67
N GLY A 153 -1.07 -24.59 -3.50
CA GLY A 153 0.28 -25.15 -3.43
C GLY A 153 1.31 -24.42 -4.30
N ALA A 154 0.97 -23.27 -4.87
CA ALA A 154 1.93 -22.50 -5.65
C ALA A 154 2.93 -21.80 -4.73
N GLU A 155 4.20 -22.09 -4.94
CA GLU A 155 5.32 -21.48 -4.21
C GLU A 155 6.11 -20.53 -5.13
N ASP A 156 6.79 -19.57 -4.53
CA ASP A 156 7.77 -18.74 -5.23
C ASP A 156 9.18 -19.35 -5.20
N LYS A 157 10.20 -18.61 -5.65
CA LYS A 157 11.59 -19.10 -5.68
C LYS A 157 12.20 -19.26 -4.28
N SER A 158 11.61 -18.63 -3.26
CA SER A 158 12.05 -18.71 -1.88
C SER A 158 11.43 -19.87 -1.10
N GLY A 159 10.43 -20.56 -1.70
CA GLY A 159 9.68 -21.63 -1.06
C GLY A 159 8.49 -21.13 -0.23
N GLU A 160 8.15 -19.84 -0.31
CA GLU A 160 6.95 -19.28 0.32
C GLU A 160 5.73 -19.43 -0.59
N ARG A 161 4.54 -19.52 0.02
CA ARG A 161 3.28 -19.58 -0.73
C ARG A 161 3.12 -18.29 -1.54
N ARG A 162 2.94 -18.44 -2.86
CA ARG A 162 2.73 -17.32 -3.78
C ARG A 162 1.42 -16.57 -3.51
N TYR A 163 0.39 -17.30 -3.09
CA TYR A 163 -0.94 -16.75 -2.86
C TYR A 163 -1.48 -17.10 -1.46
N PRO A 164 -0.85 -16.60 -0.38
CA PRO A 164 -1.17 -17.00 0.99
C PRO A 164 -2.61 -16.63 1.40
N ARG A 165 -3.18 -15.58 0.79
CA ARG A 165 -4.54 -15.08 1.07
C ARG A 165 -5.64 -16.13 0.81
N PHE A 166 -5.43 -17.07 -0.11
CA PHE A 166 -6.44 -18.10 -0.40
C PHE A 166 -6.59 -19.14 0.73
N SER A 167 -5.65 -19.19 1.68
CA SER A 167 -5.70 -20.03 2.87
C SER A 167 -5.75 -19.22 4.17
N GLN A 168 -6.05 -17.92 4.07
CA GLN A 168 -6.16 -17.04 5.23
C GLN A 168 -7.58 -16.51 5.37
N ARG A 169 -8.03 -16.40 6.62
CA ARG A 169 -9.30 -15.79 7.00
C ARG A 169 -9.04 -14.48 7.72
N VAL A 170 -10.04 -13.61 7.76
CA VAL A 170 -9.95 -12.36 8.51
C VAL A 170 -10.42 -12.61 9.94
N GLU A 171 -9.57 -12.29 10.91
CA GLU A 171 -9.87 -12.31 12.34
C GLU A 171 -9.92 -10.87 12.88
N ASP A 172 -10.91 -10.59 13.73
CA ASP A 172 -10.95 -9.33 14.45
C ASP A 172 -10.07 -9.41 15.70
N THR A 173 -9.17 -8.45 15.86
CA THR A 173 -8.34 -8.28 17.06
C THR A 173 -8.61 -6.93 17.70
N CYS A 174 -8.10 -6.71 18.92
CA CYS A 174 -8.16 -5.40 19.57
C CYS A 174 -7.46 -4.28 18.77
N ALA A 175 -6.51 -4.64 17.88
CA ALA A 175 -5.79 -3.71 17.02
C ALA A 175 -6.42 -3.54 15.63
N GLY A 176 -7.57 -4.19 15.37
CA GLY A 176 -8.24 -4.19 14.07
C GLY A 176 -8.26 -5.56 13.38
N PRO A 177 -8.79 -5.65 12.15
CA PRO A 177 -8.85 -6.89 11.40
C PRO A 177 -7.46 -7.30 10.91
N VAL A 178 -7.16 -8.59 11.01
CA VAL A 178 -5.91 -9.20 10.54
C VAL A 178 -6.20 -10.44 9.70
N TRP A 179 -5.36 -10.71 8.71
CA TRP A 179 -5.31 -12.01 8.05
C TRP A 179 -4.64 -13.01 8.97
N ALA A 180 -5.28 -14.14 9.20
CA ALA A 180 -4.73 -15.27 9.96
C ALA A 180 -4.82 -16.53 9.11
N THR A 181 -3.79 -17.37 9.19
CA THR A 181 -3.81 -18.68 8.51
C THR A 181 -4.93 -19.56 9.05
N ASP A 182 -5.77 -20.06 8.15
CA ASP A 182 -6.81 -21.03 8.49
C ASP A 182 -6.20 -22.43 8.59
N THR A 183 -6.03 -22.92 9.82
CA THR A 183 -5.47 -24.25 10.10
C THR A 183 -6.42 -25.39 9.72
N THR A 184 -7.70 -25.09 9.53
CA THR A 184 -8.76 -26.04 9.15
C THR A 184 -9.16 -25.89 7.68
N PHE A 185 -8.36 -25.18 6.89
CA PHE A 185 -8.65 -24.89 5.49
C PHE A 185 -8.90 -26.18 4.70
N SER A 186 -10.06 -26.24 4.04
CA SER A 186 -10.46 -27.33 3.15
C SER A 186 -10.86 -26.79 1.79
N LEU A 187 -10.25 -27.28 0.71
CA LEU A 187 -10.59 -26.81 -0.64
C LEU A 187 -12.03 -27.17 -1.05
N ASP A 188 -12.58 -28.25 -0.49
CA ASP A 188 -13.94 -28.70 -0.76
C ASP A 188 -14.99 -27.69 -0.24
N ASP A 189 -14.63 -26.91 0.78
CA ASP A 189 -15.47 -25.83 1.31
C ASP A 189 -15.53 -24.61 0.40
N HIS A 190 -14.56 -24.43 -0.50
CA HIS A 190 -14.50 -23.29 -1.40
C HIS A 190 -14.88 -23.64 -2.82
N VAL A 191 -14.49 -24.82 -3.30
CA VAL A 191 -14.75 -25.30 -4.67
C VAL A 191 -15.94 -26.27 -4.66
N ARG A 192 -17.13 -25.76 -5.00
CA ARG A 192 -18.41 -26.46 -4.84
C ARG A 192 -19.14 -26.62 -6.16
N GLU A 193 -20.03 -27.62 -6.23
CA GLU A 193 -20.96 -27.72 -7.34
C GLU A 193 -22.09 -26.68 -7.21
N ILE A 194 -22.55 -26.14 -8.34
CA ILE A 194 -23.73 -25.26 -8.37
C ILE A 194 -24.98 -26.10 -8.13
N GLN A 195 -25.74 -25.74 -7.09
CA GLN A 195 -27.02 -26.36 -6.77
C GLN A 195 -28.08 -25.28 -6.44
N PRO A 196 -29.32 -25.41 -6.96
CA PRO A 196 -29.76 -26.38 -7.98
C PRO A 196 -29.07 -26.14 -9.33
N ARG A 197 -29.07 -27.15 -10.20
CA ARG A 197 -28.45 -27.08 -11.53
C ARG A 197 -29.15 -26.02 -12.39
N LEU A 198 -28.37 -25.12 -12.99
CA LEU A 198 -28.88 -24.04 -13.83
C LEU A 198 -29.21 -24.58 -15.22
N ARG A 199 -30.40 -24.25 -15.74
CA ARG A 199 -30.90 -24.78 -17.02
C ARG A 199 -30.95 -23.73 -18.12
N GLY A 200 -31.00 -22.45 -17.77
CA GLY A 200 -31.01 -21.38 -18.76
C GLY A 200 -30.59 -20.01 -18.22
N PRO A 201 -30.62 -18.98 -19.09
CA PRO A 201 -30.13 -17.64 -18.77
C PRO A 201 -30.84 -16.97 -17.60
N ALA A 202 -32.14 -17.21 -17.42
CA ALA A 202 -32.91 -16.66 -16.30
C ALA A 202 -32.42 -17.21 -14.95
N ASP A 203 -32.22 -18.53 -14.85
CA ASP A 203 -31.66 -19.18 -13.66
C ASP A 203 -30.28 -18.62 -13.33
N LEU A 204 -29.45 -18.45 -14.37
CA LEU A 204 -28.09 -17.93 -14.20
C LEU A 204 -28.11 -16.48 -13.69
N SER A 205 -28.92 -15.60 -14.27
CA SER A 205 -29.02 -14.22 -13.83
C SER A 205 -29.49 -14.14 -12.37
N ALA A 206 -30.48 -14.94 -11.98
CA ALA A 206 -30.94 -15.03 -10.59
C ALA A 206 -29.85 -15.57 -9.65
N PHE A 207 -29.12 -16.60 -10.10
CA PHE A 207 -28.01 -17.18 -9.36
C PHE A 207 -26.87 -16.17 -9.14
N LEU A 208 -26.46 -15.44 -10.18
CA LEU A 208 -25.43 -14.41 -10.09
C LEU A 208 -25.86 -13.26 -9.18
N ALA A 209 -27.11 -12.81 -9.27
CA ALA A 209 -27.65 -11.78 -8.37
C ALA A 209 -27.61 -12.24 -6.90
N SER A 210 -28.02 -13.49 -6.64
CA SER A 210 -27.93 -14.10 -5.31
C SER A 210 -26.47 -14.25 -4.85
N ALA A 211 -25.57 -14.69 -5.73
CA ALA A 211 -24.15 -14.83 -5.44
C ALA A 211 -23.49 -13.49 -5.09
N THR A 212 -23.89 -12.38 -5.70
CA THR A 212 -23.38 -11.05 -5.34
C THR A 212 -23.88 -10.60 -3.96
N ALA A 213 -25.14 -10.88 -3.63
CA ALA A 213 -25.79 -10.40 -2.41
C ALA A 213 -25.48 -11.24 -1.15
N ARG A 214 -25.20 -12.53 -1.32
CA ARG A 214 -25.01 -13.48 -0.21
C ARG A 214 -23.69 -13.20 0.53
N PRO A 215 -23.71 -12.99 1.86
CA PRO A 215 -22.48 -12.74 2.61
C PRO A 215 -21.59 -13.99 2.67
N PHE A 216 -20.28 -13.78 2.83
CA PHE A 216 -19.33 -14.88 3.06
C PHE A 216 -19.40 -15.39 4.50
N ALA A 217 -19.15 -16.68 4.67
CA ALA A 217 -18.89 -17.25 5.98
C ALA A 217 -17.54 -16.72 6.50
N ARG A 218 -17.50 -16.31 7.77
CA ARG A 218 -16.34 -15.59 8.36
C ARG A 218 -15.32 -16.51 9.02
N ASP A 219 -15.67 -17.78 9.16
CA ASP A 219 -14.82 -18.83 9.72
C ASP A 219 -13.76 -19.34 8.74
N ARG A 220 -13.82 -18.89 7.47
CA ARG A 220 -13.01 -19.39 6.36
C ARG A 220 -12.53 -18.26 5.44
N PRO A 221 -11.56 -18.52 4.54
CA PRO A 221 -11.15 -17.55 3.52
C PRO A 221 -12.32 -17.00 2.69
N LEU A 222 -12.31 -15.70 2.40
CA LEU A 222 -13.46 -14.98 1.84
C LEU A 222 -13.57 -15.09 0.30
N TRP A 223 -13.53 -16.32 -0.21
CA TRP A 223 -13.68 -16.64 -1.63
C TRP A 223 -14.41 -17.97 -1.83
N GLU A 224 -15.08 -18.13 -2.97
CA GLU A 224 -15.77 -19.35 -3.37
C GLU A 224 -15.65 -19.54 -4.89
N LEU A 225 -15.55 -20.78 -5.34
CA LEU A 225 -15.59 -21.16 -6.75
C LEU A 225 -16.70 -22.20 -6.96
N GLN A 226 -17.74 -21.81 -7.68
CA GLN A 226 -18.89 -22.67 -7.93
C GLN A 226 -18.82 -23.19 -9.37
N PHE A 227 -19.09 -24.49 -9.56
CA PHE A 227 -18.87 -25.18 -10.83
C PHE A 227 -20.10 -25.98 -11.28
N GLN A 228 -20.38 -25.98 -12.59
CA GLN A 228 -21.33 -26.86 -13.24
C GLN A 228 -20.73 -27.40 -14.53
N ALA A 229 -20.63 -28.73 -14.66
CA ALA A 229 -19.89 -29.36 -15.76
C ALA A 229 -20.48 -29.17 -17.16
N ALA A 230 -21.80 -28.96 -17.25
CA ALA A 230 -22.49 -28.73 -18.51
C ALA A 230 -23.65 -27.75 -18.31
N TYR A 231 -23.54 -26.60 -18.97
CA TYR A 231 -24.50 -25.51 -18.99
C TYR A 231 -24.74 -25.04 -20.43
N GLY A 232 -25.98 -24.66 -20.74
CA GLY A 232 -26.39 -24.24 -22.08
C GLY A 232 -26.41 -25.39 -23.11
N SER A 233 -26.71 -25.04 -24.35
CA SER A 233 -26.84 -26.00 -25.46
C SER A 233 -25.50 -26.60 -25.91
N ALA A 234 -24.40 -25.87 -25.73
CA ALA A 234 -23.05 -26.33 -26.07
C ALA A 234 -22.49 -27.35 -25.07
N GLY A 235 -23.07 -27.47 -23.87
CA GLY A 235 -22.58 -28.38 -22.84
C GLY A 235 -21.25 -27.94 -22.21
N ASP A 236 -20.92 -26.65 -22.32
CA ASP A 236 -19.71 -26.07 -21.74
C ASP A 236 -19.75 -26.08 -20.21
N ALA A 237 -18.57 -26.08 -19.59
CA ALA A 237 -18.45 -25.99 -18.15
C ALA A 237 -18.63 -24.53 -17.71
N LEU A 238 -19.48 -24.30 -16.72
CA LEU A 238 -19.73 -22.98 -16.13
C LEU A 238 -19.02 -22.88 -14.79
N LEU A 239 -18.21 -21.85 -14.62
CA LEU A 239 -17.58 -21.48 -13.36
C LEU A 239 -18.09 -20.11 -12.92
N VAL A 240 -18.43 -19.99 -11.64
CA VAL A 240 -18.77 -18.73 -10.99
C VAL A 240 -17.84 -18.55 -9.80
N TYR A 241 -16.90 -17.62 -9.92
CA TYR A 241 -15.98 -17.25 -8.87
C TYR A 241 -16.54 -16.06 -8.09
N ARG A 242 -16.54 -16.15 -6.76
CA ARG A 242 -16.97 -15.10 -5.84
C ARG A 242 -15.80 -14.77 -4.94
N GLN A 243 -15.50 -13.49 -4.76
CA GLN A 243 -14.49 -13.05 -3.81
C GLN A 243 -14.92 -11.79 -3.07
N HIS A 244 -14.43 -11.63 -1.85
CA HIS A 244 -14.62 -10.42 -1.09
C HIS A 244 -13.76 -9.27 -1.65
N PRO A 245 -14.27 -8.02 -1.72
CA PRO A 245 -13.51 -6.88 -2.26
C PRO A 245 -12.16 -6.62 -1.57
N SER A 246 -11.97 -7.04 -0.33
CA SER A 246 -10.67 -6.92 0.36
C SER A 246 -9.57 -7.80 -0.25
N PHE A 247 -9.88 -8.75 -1.15
CA PHE A 247 -8.87 -9.47 -1.94
C PHE A 247 -8.29 -8.61 -3.07
N ALA A 248 -8.82 -7.41 -3.32
CA ALA A 248 -8.54 -6.58 -4.48
C ALA A 248 -7.21 -5.80 -4.40
N ASP A 249 -6.13 -6.41 -3.90
CA ASP A 249 -4.78 -5.94 -4.25
C ASP A 249 -4.42 -6.48 -5.65
N GLY A 250 -5.13 -5.96 -6.67
CA GLY A 250 -4.84 -5.82 -8.10
C GLY A 250 -4.13 -6.90 -8.94
N LEU A 251 -3.52 -7.95 -8.39
CA LEU A 251 -2.57 -8.81 -9.10
C LEU A 251 -2.98 -10.27 -9.19
N SER A 252 -4.01 -10.71 -8.45
CA SER A 252 -4.36 -12.13 -8.39
C SER A 252 -5.34 -12.61 -9.46
N MET A 253 -6.26 -11.78 -9.96
CA MET A 253 -7.35 -12.31 -10.81
C MET A 253 -7.04 -12.34 -12.31
N THR A 254 -6.17 -11.45 -12.81
CA THR A 254 -5.84 -11.36 -14.24
C THR A 254 -4.65 -12.26 -14.65
N ARG A 255 -4.00 -12.95 -13.70
CA ARG A 255 -2.79 -13.75 -13.94
C ARG A 255 -2.90 -15.22 -13.51
N LEU A 256 -4.09 -15.69 -13.11
CA LEU A 256 -4.36 -17.09 -12.79
C LEU A 256 -4.89 -17.87 -14.00
#